data_AF-A0A7K5Q6D7-F1
#
_entry.id   AF-A0A7K5Q6D7-F1
#
_cell.length_a   1.000
_cell.length_b   1.000
_cell.length_c   1.000
_cell.angle_alpha   90.00
_cell.angle_beta   90.00
_cell.angle_gamma   90.00
#
_symmetry.space_group_name_H-M   'P 1'
#
loop_
_entity.id
_entity.type
_entity.pdbx_description
1 polymer ?
#
loop_
_entity_poly.entity_id
_entity_poly.type
_entity_poly.pdbx_seq_one_letter_code
_entity_poly.pdbx_strand_id
1 'polypeptide(L)'
;MALLCYNKGCGQRFDPEHNAKDSCLYHPGVPIFHDALKGWSCCKKRTTDFSEFLSIKGCTKGFHSEEKPPEPSSQEKTSDEPKAQPVKELIVQGPKSAEKMLRERPSSDEPRQLLPVKVSRSLEQALEKLNMSSEDKVLESSCTGKEAAQVRAGTTCKNAACKAVSTWQGP
;
A
#
# COMPACT_ATOMS: atom_id res chain seq x y z
N MET A 1 0.44 -31.06 39.78
CA MET A 1 0.90 -31.22 38.38
C MET A 1 0.90 -29.83 37.77
N ALA A 2 2.03 -29.38 37.23
CA ALA A 2 2.11 -28.03 36.68
C ALA A 2 1.45 -27.96 35.29
N LEU A 3 0.38 -27.17 35.18
CA LEU A 3 -0.39 -26.96 33.96
C LEU A 3 0.10 -25.73 33.22
N LEU A 4 -0.07 -25.69 31.90
CA LEU A 4 0.34 -24.54 31.08
C LEU A 4 -0.75 -23.47 31.08
N CYS A 5 -0.37 -22.23 31.36
CA CYS A 5 -1.27 -21.09 31.27
C CYS A 5 -1.43 -20.64 29.81
N TYR A 6 -2.66 -20.60 29.32
CA TYR A 6 -3.00 -20.15 27.97
C TYR A 6 -3.44 -18.68 27.87
N ASN A 7 -3.44 -17.95 28.99
CA ASN A 7 -3.67 -16.51 28.95
C ASN A 7 -2.61 -15.80 28.09
N LYS A 8 -3.06 -14.85 27.27
CA LYS A 8 -2.22 -14.14 26.31
C LYS A 8 -1.11 -13.35 27.03
N GLY A 9 0.15 -13.65 26.69
CA GLY A 9 1.32 -13.00 27.28
C GLY A 9 1.79 -13.58 28.63
N CYS A 10 1.19 -14.67 29.12
CA CYS A 10 1.67 -15.39 30.30
C CYS A 10 2.54 -16.60 29.91
N GLY A 11 1.95 -17.65 29.34
CA GLY A 11 2.68 -18.85 28.87
C GLY A 11 3.45 -19.64 29.95
N GLN A 12 3.26 -19.31 31.24
CA GLN A 12 3.96 -19.96 32.34
C GLN A 12 3.26 -21.25 32.77
N ARG A 13 4.00 -22.16 33.39
CA ARG A 13 3.42 -23.32 34.07
C ARG A 13 3.02 -22.93 35.49
N PHE A 14 1.85 -23.36 35.93
CA PHE A 14 1.30 -23.04 37.25
C PHE A 14 0.66 -24.29 37.88
N ASP A 15 0.57 -24.31 39.21
CA ASP A 15 -0.17 -25.35 39.91
C ASP A 15 -1.62 -24.90 40.15
N PRO A 16 -2.63 -25.70 39.75
CA PRO A 16 -4.04 -25.31 39.88
C PRO A 16 -4.47 -25.13 41.35
N GLU A 17 -3.85 -25.88 42.27
CA GLU A 17 -4.10 -25.82 43.71
C GLU A 17 -3.63 -24.49 44.34
N HIS A 18 -2.64 -23.82 43.73
CA HIS A 18 -2.03 -22.58 44.22
C HIS A 18 -2.35 -21.38 43.31
N ASN A 19 -3.44 -21.43 42.54
CA ASN A 19 -3.83 -20.38 41.60
C ASN A 19 -4.54 -19.22 42.31
N ALA A 20 -3.80 -18.18 42.68
CA ALA A 20 -4.34 -16.97 43.30
C ALA A 20 -4.80 -15.94 42.25
N LYS A 21 -5.60 -14.95 42.67
CA LYS A 21 -6.12 -13.90 41.77
C LYS A 21 -5.03 -12.99 41.21
N ASP A 22 -3.84 -12.99 41.78
CA ASP A 22 -2.72 -12.13 41.42
C ASP A 22 -1.50 -12.88 40.86
N SER A 23 -1.61 -14.20 40.67
CA SER A 23 -0.50 -15.05 40.23
C SER A 23 -0.22 -14.95 38.72
N CYS A 24 -1.23 -14.67 37.89
CA CYS A 24 -1.08 -14.56 36.44
C CYS A 24 -1.04 -13.09 35.99
N LEU A 25 -0.01 -12.73 35.20
CA LEU A 25 0.04 -11.47 34.46
C LEU A 25 -0.23 -11.73 32.98
N TYR A 26 -1.32 -11.18 32.46
CA TYR A 26 -1.74 -11.39 31.08
C TYR A 26 -2.38 -10.15 30.45
N HIS A 27 -2.61 -10.22 29.14
CA HIS A 27 -3.33 -9.22 28.36
C HIS A 27 -4.76 -9.72 28.08
N PRO A 28 -5.81 -9.08 28.64
CA PRO A 28 -7.19 -9.43 28.32
C PRO A 28 -7.63 -8.92 26.92
N GLY A 29 -6.85 -8.02 26.34
CA GLY A 29 -7.13 -7.43 25.03
C GLY A 29 -6.69 -8.31 23.85
N VAL A 30 -6.87 -7.76 22.66
CA VAL A 30 -6.43 -8.36 21.40
C VAL A 30 -5.14 -7.70 20.90
N PRO A 31 -4.28 -8.41 20.16
CA PRO A 31 -3.18 -7.80 19.43
C PRO A 31 -3.68 -6.70 18.48
N ILE A 32 -3.03 -5.55 18.47
CA ILE A 32 -3.29 -4.43 17.57
C ILE A 32 -2.02 -4.11 16.78
N PHE A 33 -2.17 -3.88 15.47
CA PHE A 33 -1.06 -3.57 14.56
C PHE A 33 -1.45 -2.35 13.71
N HIS A 34 -0.89 -1.17 14.03
CA HIS A 34 -1.13 0.09 13.30
C HIS A 34 0.17 0.89 13.22
N ASP A 35 0.43 1.56 12.09
CA ASP A 35 1.60 2.44 11.89
C ASP A 35 2.95 1.78 12.24
N ALA A 36 3.12 0.52 11.83
CA ALA A 36 4.26 -0.35 12.18
C ALA A 36 4.44 -0.63 13.69
N LEU A 37 3.57 -0.09 14.54
CA LEU A 37 3.51 -0.35 15.96
C LEU A 37 2.61 -1.56 16.26
N LYS A 38 3.13 -2.43 17.11
CA LYS A 38 2.54 -3.67 17.58
C LYS A 38 2.25 -3.51 19.06
N GLY A 39 1.06 -3.87 19.50
CA GLY A 39 0.67 -3.71 20.90
C GLY A 39 -0.59 -4.50 21.23
N TRP A 40 -1.15 -4.23 22.40
CA TRP A 40 -2.36 -4.88 22.89
C TRP A 40 -3.44 -3.83 23.16
N SER A 41 -4.69 -4.09 22.79
CA SER A 41 -5.79 -3.13 23.01
C SER A 41 -6.04 -2.80 24.49
N CYS A 42 -5.62 -3.67 25.41
CA CYS A 42 -5.77 -3.50 26.85
C CYS A 42 -4.74 -2.55 27.50
N CYS A 43 -3.67 -2.16 26.79
CA CYS A 43 -2.64 -1.28 27.37
C CYS A 43 -2.00 -0.35 26.33
N LYS A 44 -1.34 0.71 26.78
CA LYS A 44 -0.71 1.71 25.89
C LYS A 44 0.70 1.32 25.41
N LYS A 45 1.25 0.19 25.87
CA LYS A 45 2.59 -0.28 25.48
C LYS A 45 2.56 -0.74 24.03
N ARG A 46 3.45 -0.17 23.22
CA ARG A 46 3.60 -0.46 21.81
C ARG A 46 5.08 -0.55 21.45
N THR A 47 5.42 -1.41 20.51
CA THR A 47 6.77 -1.60 20.00
C THR A 47 6.74 -1.76 18.49
N THR A 48 7.82 -1.37 17.81
CA THR A 48 8.00 -1.62 16.39
C THR A 48 8.52 -3.04 16.11
N ASP A 49 9.14 -3.70 17.09
CA ASP A 49 9.75 -5.01 16.93
C ASP A 49 8.79 -6.16 17.28
N PHE A 50 8.87 -7.26 16.53
CA PHE A 50 7.97 -8.40 16.75
C PHE A 50 8.36 -9.23 17.97
N SER A 51 9.66 -9.42 18.21
CA SER A 51 10.15 -10.17 19.36
C SER A 51 9.86 -9.43 20.67
N GLU A 52 10.03 -8.11 20.68
CA GLU A 52 9.63 -7.27 21.81
C GLU A 52 8.12 -7.37 22.06
N PHE A 53 7.28 -7.38 21.01
CA PHE A 53 5.82 -7.49 21.15
C PHE A 53 5.40 -8.77 21.87
N LEU A 54 5.99 -9.92 21.52
CA LEU A 54 5.75 -11.19 22.20
C LEU A 54 6.24 -11.18 23.66
N SER A 55 7.25 -10.36 23.96
CA SER A 55 7.84 -10.22 25.29
C SER A 55 7.13 -9.18 26.18
N ILE A 56 6.13 -8.45 25.67
CA ILE A 56 5.39 -7.45 26.46
C ILE A 56 4.66 -8.16 27.61
N LYS A 57 5.13 -7.91 28.84
CA LYS A 57 4.48 -8.40 30.06
C LYS A 57 3.01 -8.00 30.11
N GLY A 58 2.16 -8.94 30.55
CA GLY A 58 0.73 -8.73 30.79
C GLY A 58 0.44 -7.48 31.63
N CYS A 59 -0.61 -6.76 31.28
CA CYS A 59 -1.02 -5.55 32.01
C CYS A 59 -2.01 -5.82 33.15
N THR A 60 -2.62 -7.00 33.20
CA THR A 60 -3.69 -7.33 34.14
C THR A 60 -3.29 -8.54 34.99
N LYS A 61 -3.63 -8.48 36.27
CA LYS A 61 -3.47 -9.57 37.23
C LYS A 61 -4.75 -10.40 37.30
N GLY A 62 -4.63 -11.72 37.29
CA GLY A 62 -5.76 -12.64 37.43
C GLY A 62 -5.31 -14.05 37.75
N PHE A 63 -6.24 -14.99 37.60
CA PHE A 63 -5.95 -16.42 37.69
C PHE A 63 -5.31 -16.92 36.39
N HIS A 64 -4.46 -17.94 36.48
CA HIS A 64 -4.04 -18.67 35.29
C HIS A 64 -5.21 -19.47 34.70
N SER A 65 -5.23 -19.61 33.38
CA SER A 65 -6.21 -20.43 32.65
C SER A 65 -5.53 -21.63 32.00
N GLU A 66 -6.06 -22.82 32.26
CA GLU A 66 -5.66 -24.08 31.61
C GLU A 66 -6.40 -24.34 30.29
N GLU A 67 -7.47 -23.60 30.04
CA GLU A 67 -8.29 -23.77 28.84
C GLU A 67 -7.52 -23.21 27.63
N LYS A 68 -7.17 -24.08 26.69
CA LYS A 68 -6.63 -23.66 25.40
C LYS A 68 -7.75 -22.94 24.65
N PRO A 69 -7.62 -21.64 24.34
CA PRO A 69 -8.59 -20.95 23.49
C PRO A 69 -8.74 -21.73 22.19
N PRO A 70 -9.98 -21.90 21.68
CA PRO A 70 -10.20 -22.58 20.42
C PRO A 70 -9.32 -21.91 19.36
N GLU A 71 -8.64 -22.73 18.56
CA GLU A 71 -7.83 -22.22 17.46
C GLU A 71 -8.72 -21.32 16.61
N PRO A 72 -8.29 -20.09 16.29
CA PRO A 72 -9.04 -19.27 15.36
C PRO A 72 -8.98 -19.97 14.01
N SER A 73 -9.99 -20.79 13.73
CA SER A 73 -10.42 -21.10 12.38
C SER A 73 -10.46 -19.76 11.66
N SER A 74 -9.74 -19.66 10.55
CA SER A 74 -9.58 -18.45 9.74
C SER A 74 -10.96 -17.95 9.31
N GLN A 75 -11.61 -17.17 10.16
CA GLN A 75 -12.83 -16.45 9.83
C GLN A 75 -12.39 -15.10 9.30
N GLU A 76 -12.24 -15.07 7.97
CA GLU A 76 -12.35 -13.85 7.17
C GLU A 76 -13.62 -13.12 7.63
N LYS A 77 -13.47 -11.99 8.31
CA LYS A 77 -14.62 -11.15 8.65
C LYS A 77 -15.03 -10.37 7.42
N THR A 78 -16.03 -10.93 6.74
CA THR A 78 -16.99 -10.18 5.95
C THR A 78 -17.64 -9.11 6.85
N SER A 79 -17.67 -7.87 6.38
CA SER A 79 -18.60 -6.85 6.88
C SER A 79 -19.23 -6.18 5.67
N ASP A 80 -20.56 -6.20 5.69
CA ASP A 80 -21.55 -5.61 4.78
C ASP A 80 -21.70 -6.19 3.35
N GLU A 81 -22.81 -6.92 3.14
CA GLU A 81 -23.38 -7.19 1.82
C GLU A 81 -24.30 -6.01 1.41
N PRO A 82 -24.40 -5.68 0.10
CA PRO A 82 -25.34 -6.44 -0.73
C PRO A 82 -24.77 -6.89 -2.08
N LYS A 83 -25.08 -8.14 -2.44
CA LYS A 83 -25.03 -8.82 -3.75
C LYS A 83 -23.92 -8.43 -4.76
N ALA A 84 -23.00 -9.37 -5.04
CA ALA A 84 -22.65 -9.77 -6.41
C ALA A 84 -21.68 -10.98 -6.47
N GLN A 85 -22.20 -12.11 -6.99
CA GLN A 85 -21.52 -13.17 -7.78
C GLN A 85 -20.37 -14.01 -7.15
N PRO A 86 -20.25 -15.30 -7.52
CA PRO A 86 -19.28 -16.21 -6.92
C PRO A 86 -17.85 -15.69 -7.14
N VAL A 87 -17.18 -15.39 -6.04
CA VAL A 87 -15.77 -15.03 -6.00
C VAL A 87 -14.97 -16.22 -6.52
N LYS A 88 -14.61 -16.18 -7.81
CA LYS A 88 -13.51 -17.00 -8.31
C LYS A 88 -12.29 -16.58 -7.51
N GLU A 89 -11.72 -17.53 -6.78
CA GLU A 89 -10.44 -17.41 -6.09
C GLU A 89 -9.49 -16.57 -6.95
N LEU A 90 -9.17 -15.38 -6.46
CA LEU A 90 -8.15 -14.56 -7.08
C LEU A 90 -6.82 -15.20 -6.68
N ILE A 91 -6.45 -16.26 -7.39
CA ILE A 91 -5.09 -16.79 -7.36
C ILE A 91 -4.21 -15.62 -7.77
N VAL A 92 -3.53 -15.00 -6.81
CA VAL A 92 -2.51 -13.99 -7.08
C VAL A 92 -1.42 -14.71 -7.85
N GLN A 93 -1.52 -14.68 -9.18
CA GLN A 93 -0.47 -15.19 -10.05
C GLN A 93 0.77 -14.37 -9.72
N GLY A 94 1.80 -15.06 -9.20
CA GLY A 94 3.12 -14.48 -9.08
C GLY A 94 3.56 -13.89 -10.43
N PRO A 95 4.51 -12.94 -10.41
CA PRO A 95 5.00 -12.31 -11.63
C PRO A 95 5.35 -13.41 -12.65
N LYS A 96 4.78 -13.29 -13.86
CA LYS A 96 5.05 -14.23 -14.95
C LYS A 96 6.56 -14.34 -15.14
N SER A 97 7.07 -15.55 -15.37
CA SER A 97 8.50 -15.76 -15.63
C SER A 97 8.97 -14.88 -16.80
N ALA A 98 10.23 -14.46 -16.77
CA ALA A 98 10.81 -13.62 -17.83
C ALA A 98 10.63 -14.24 -19.23
N GLU A 99 10.75 -15.57 -19.35
CA GLU A 99 10.47 -16.29 -20.59
C GLU A 99 9.02 -16.16 -21.07
N LYS A 100 8.04 -16.24 -20.16
CA LYS A 100 6.63 -16.07 -20.50
C LYS A 100 6.33 -14.63 -20.93
N MET A 101 6.93 -13.66 -20.24
CA MET A 101 6.81 -12.24 -20.61
C MET A 101 7.42 -11.94 -21.98
N LEU A 102 8.54 -12.59 -22.35
CA LEU A 102 9.16 -12.43 -23.66
C LEU A 102 8.29 -13.02 -24.78
N ARG A 103 7.62 -14.15 -24.54
CA ARG A 103 6.71 -14.77 -25.53
C ARG A 103 5.40 -14.02 -25.71
N GLU A 104 4.89 -13.39 -24.65
CA GLU A 104 3.64 -12.63 -24.67
C GLU A 104 3.81 -11.18 -25.14
N ARG A 105 5.06 -10.66 -25.17
CA ARG A 105 5.32 -9.29 -25.61
C ARG A 105 5.18 -9.19 -27.13
N PRO A 106 4.29 -8.31 -27.64
CA PRO A 106 4.22 -7.99 -29.07
C PRO A 106 5.59 -7.56 -29.60
N SER A 107 5.87 -7.88 -30.88
CA SER A 107 7.15 -7.52 -31.50
C SER A 107 7.34 -6.00 -31.46
N SER A 108 8.57 -5.53 -31.25
CA SER A 108 8.86 -4.09 -31.19
C SER A 108 8.56 -3.36 -32.51
N ASP A 109 8.49 -4.10 -33.62
CA ASP A 109 8.24 -3.58 -34.97
C ASP A 109 6.74 -3.57 -35.34
N GLU A 110 5.87 -4.00 -34.43
CA GLU A 110 4.43 -4.09 -34.72
C GLU A 110 3.81 -2.69 -34.90
N PRO A 111 2.97 -2.48 -35.93
CA PRO A 111 2.38 -1.18 -36.20
C PRO A 111 1.50 -0.72 -35.02
N ARG A 112 1.75 0.50 -34.57
CA ARG A 112 1.04 1.07 -33.42
C ARG A 112 -0.40 1.40 -33.80
N GLN A 113 -1.35 0.90 -33.01
CA GLN A 113 -2.76 1.30 -33.12
C GLN A 113 -3.09 2.40 -32.13
N LEU A 114 -3.81 3.43 -32.58
CA LEU A 114 -4.36 4.46 -31.68
C LEU A 114 -5.45 3.84 -30.81
N LEU A 115 -5.23 3.88 -29.50
CA LEU A 115 -6.25 3.46 -28.54
C LEU A 115 -7.36 4.52 -28.46
N PRO A 116 -8.62 4.10 -28.28
CA PRO A 116 -9.71 5.03 -28.05
C PRO A 116 -9.44 5.81 -26.76
N VAL A 117 -9.15 7.10 -26.90
CA VAL A 117 -8.93 8.00 -25.76
C VAL A 117 -10.28 8.25 -25.10
N LYS A 118 -10.45 7.77 -23.87
CA LYS A 118 -11.60 8.12 -23.02
C LYS A 118 -11.17 9.22 -22.06
N VAL A 119 -11.68 10.43 -22.29
CA VAL A 119 -11.50 11.56 -21.38
C VAL A 119 -12.48 11.38 -20.23
N SER A 120 -12.03 11.53 -18.98
CA SER A 120 -12.93 11.50 -17.82
C SER A 120 -13.65 12.84 -17.69
N ARG A 121 -14.87 12.83 -17.13
CA ARG A 121 -15.64 14.06 -16.89
C ARG A 121 -14.86 15.14 -16.14
N SER A 122 -14.01 14.74 -15.19
CA SER A 122 -13.17 15.67 -14.44
C SER A 122 -12.14 16.36 -15.34
N LEU A 123 -11.57 15.62 -16.30
CA LEU A 123 -10.61 16.15 -17.27
C LEU A 123 -11.32 17.01 -18.33
N GLU A 124 -12.51 16.60 -18.80
CA GLU A 124 -13.35 17.42 -19.70
C GLU A 124 -13.65 18.77 -19.05
N GLN A 125 -14.12 18.78 -17.80
CA GLN A 125 -14.39 20.01 -17.05
C GLN A 125 -13.15 20.86 -16.80
N ALA A 126 -11.99 20.23 -16.58
CA ALA A 126 -10.73 20.96 -16.40
C ALA A 126 -10.30 21.62 -17.71
N LEU A 127 -10.45 20.93 -18.84
CA LEU A 127 -10.15 21.46 -20.17
C LEU A 127 -11.11 22.58 -20.56
N GLU A 128 -12.41 22.44 -20.29
CA GLU A 128 -13.40 23.51 -20.50
C GLU A 128 -13.09 24.77 -19.68
N LYS A 129 -12.70 24.59 -18.41
CA LYS A 129 -12.29 25.70 -17.52
C LYS A 129 -11.02 26.39 -18.01
N LEU A 130 -10.10 25.65 -18.62
CA LEU A 130 -8.89 26.22 -19.22
C LEU A 130 -9.16 26.87 -20.59
N ASN A 131 -10.19 26.42 -21.33
CA ASN A 131 -10.58 26.97 -22.63
C ASN A 131 -11.54 28.18 -22.57
N MET A 132 -12.01 28.59 -21.39
CA MET A 132 -12.85 29.79 -21.25
C MET A 132 -12.04 31.12 -21.22
N SER A 133 -10.94 31.21 -21.98
CA SER A 133 -10.23 32.48 -22.21
C SER A 133 -9.54 32.62 -23.57
N SER A 134 -9.96 31.92 -24.62
CA SER A 134 -9.52 32.27 -25.98
C SER A 134 -10.59 31.93 -27.01
N GLU A 135 -11.42 32.92 -27.32
CA GLU A 135 -12.11 32.94 -28.61
C GLU A 135 -11.07 33.00 -29.74
N ASP A 136 -11.34 32.26 -30.81
CA ASP A 136 -10.51 32.09 -31.99
C ASP A 136 -9.83 33.37 -32.50
N LYS A 137 -8.51 33.29 -32.68
CA LYS A 137 -7.84 33.96 -33.81
C LYS A 137 -6.86 33.01 -34.48
N VAL A 138 -7.30 32.42 -35.58
CA VAL A 138 -6.38 32.01 -36.64
C VAL A 138 -6.13 33.23 -37.53
N LEU A 139 -4.94 33.82 -37.44
CA LEU A 139 -4.23 34.39 -38.59
C LEU A 139 -2.75 34.52 -38.24
N GLU A 140 -1.90 34.10 -39.16
CA GLU A 140 -0.45 34.22 -39.11
C GLU A 140 0.08 35.65 -38.90
N SER A 141 1.30 35.69 -38.34
CA SER A 141 2.36 36.69 -38.53
C SER A 141 2.12 38.13 -38.04
N SER A 142 2.71 38.48 -36.90
CA SER A 142 3.72 39.56 -36.83
C SER A 142 4.32 39.69 -35.43
N CYS A 143 5.64 39.89 -35.40
CA CYS A 143 6.52 39.91 -34.23
C CYS A 143 6.21 41.05 -33.24
N THR A 144 6.21 40.77 -31.93
CA THR A 144 7.34 41.09 -31.02
C THR A 144 6.99 40.82 -29.54
N GLY A 145 7.87 40.09 -28.84
CA GLY A 145 8.10 40.35 -27.41
C GLY A 145 7.76 39.28 -26.36
N LYS A 146 8.15 38.00 -26.56
CA LYS A 146 8.77 37.10 -25.55
C LYS A 146 8.96 35.72 -26.17
N GLU A 147 10.14 35.49 -26.75
CA GLU A 147 10.50 34.26 -27.45
C GLU A 147 10.42 33.03 -26.54
N ALA A 148 9.51 32.10 -26.85
CA ALA A 148 9.69 30.71 -26.48
C ALA A 148 10.93 30.23 -27.27
N ALA A 149 12.06 30.08 -26.58
CA ALA A 149 13.32 29.71 -27.19
C ALA A 149 13.18 28.35 -27.92
N GLN A 150 13.04 28.42 -29.24
CA GLN A 150 13.11 27.25 -30.11
C GLN A 150 14.54 26.71 -30.05
N VAL A 151 14.74 25.66 -29.26
CA VAL A 151 16.05 25.04 -29.08
C VAL A 151 16.41 24.32 -30.39
N ARG A 152 17.33 24.91 -31.18
CA ARG A 152 17.86 24.30 -32.40
C ARG A 152 18.87 23.21 -32.04
N ALA A 153 19.03 22.21 -32.90
CA ALA A 153 20.09 21.22 -32.76
C ALA A 153 21.46 21.94 -32.72
N GLY A 154 22.28 21.65 -31.70
CA GLY A 154 23.55 22.32 -31.45
C GLY A 154 23.55 23.33 -30.30
N THR A 155 22.42 23.57 -29.62
CA THR A 155 22.35 24.50 -28.49
C THR A 155 22.88 23.84 -27.21
N THR A 156 23.80 24.49 -26.51
CA THR A 156 24.34 24.00 -25.23
C THR A 156 23.38 24.26 -24.07
N CYS A 157 23.37 23.35 -23.09
CA CYS A 157 22.54 23.50 -21.90
C CYS A 157 22.94 24.74 -21.09
N LYS A 158 21.96 25.54 -20.66
CA LYS A 158 22.18 26.75 -19.86
C LYS A 158 22.58 26.48 -18.40
N ASN A 159 22.48 25.24 -17.92
CA ASN A 159 22.94 24.85 -16.59
C ASN A 159 24.45 24.63 -16.59
N ALA A 160 25.17 25.36 -15.72
CA ALA A 160 26.64 25.35 -15.65
C ALA A 160 27.28 23.96 -15.42
N ALA A 161 26.53 23.01 -14.84
CA ALA A 161 27.00 21.64 -14.61
C ALA A 161 26.72 20.68 -15.78
N CYS A 162 25.92 21.09 -16.77
CA CYS A 162 25.49 20.23 -17.88
C CYS A 162 26.25 20.56 -19.16
N LYS A 163 27.03 19.59 -19.66
CA LYS A 163 27.79 19.72 -20.92
C LYS A 163 27.02 19.21 -22.14
N ALA A 164 25.73 18.91 -21.99
CA ALA A 164 24.93 18.33 -23.07
C ALA A 164 24.57 19.38 -24.13
N VAL A 165 24.56 18.92 -25.38
CA VAL A 165 24.14 19.69 -26.56
C VAL A 165 22.84 19.09 -27.07
N SER A 166 21.86 19.92 -27.41
CA SER A 166 20.61 19.44 -27.99
C SER A 166 20.87 18.75 -29.35
N THR A 167 20.53 17.48 -29.48
CA THR A 167 20.54 16.74 -30.75
C THR A 167 19.15 16.65 -31.39
N TRP A 168 18.15 17.28 -30.76
CA TRP A 168 16.77 17.25 -31.20
C TRP A 168 16.60 17.99 -32.53
N GLN A 169 16.43 17.23 -33.60
CA GLN A 169 15.81 17.70 -34.84
C GLN A 169 14.32 17.44 -34.69
N GLY A 170 13.53 18.52 -34.63
CA GLY A 170 12.08 18.41 -34.59
C GLY A 170 11.53 17.69 -35.82
N PRO A 171 10.25 17.30 -35.82
CA PRO A 171 9.55 16.89 -37.03
C PRO A 171 9.45 18.05 -38.04
#